data_AF-A0A0E2DB35-F1
#
_entry.id   AF-A0A0E2DB35-F1
#
_cell.length_a   1.000
_cell.length_b   1.000
_cell.length_c   1.000
_cell.angle_alpha   90.00
_cell.angle_beta   90.00
_cell.angle_gamma   90.00
#
_symmetry.space_group_name_H-M   'P 1'
#
loop_
_entity.id
_entity.type
_entity.pdbx_description
1 polymer ?
#
loop_
_entity_poly.entity_id
_entity_poly.type
_entity_poly.pdbx_seq_one_letter_code
_entity_poly.pdbx_strand_id
1 'polypeptide(L)'
;MREILQTYYNLCKELHSAGGPGRHGLLFEEILFLEKDILNEYSLPATVEYLNILWVKNSYAVSEQMIEQCLINLEKAKKKFKKQPAKSRLNILSEALTKPDANVFDFLPRIGITTHVYQNFLFEEKLIYGRESVADILTEMLLAEDHLNDLGRLSYDGNSNENYLRYKALKELSFRYLDDYLHASGKDFSYINQLELDLLKDKIWKLTHDSNDDRLSEVNDKFWIVNILHTYQKSYQLHILFEYWYARKKLPDYLKELFFIDDRLNGHLFEHYIGALLEFIFCYRAISTRLTGDLGIDLILQPDFSLLKRHGISLNHESTYQIFVQTKFYDPQKSTNLNKIDWIQFCGTVKESFKGDYAGNVGLFIYSKTLDRQRKEELMLAYGVPDCFLIDLNDLQYIVRKSLEIFKSFEQLASNNSENNSFLLQECEQIRDELLGIFFTRGKDKFTLNFSFENIQLL
;
A
#
# COMPACT_ATOMS: atom_id res chain seq x y z
N MET A 1 -24.35 -35.63 -24.85
CA MET A 1 -23.94 -36.14 -23.52
C MET A 1 -23.20 -37.48 -23.59
N ARG A 2 -23.78 -38.55 -24.14
CA ARG A 2 -23.08 -39.85 -24.27
C ARG A 2 -21.71 -39.73 -24.96
N GLU A 3 -21.63 -39.01 -26.07
CA GLU A 3 -20.37 -38.73 -26.79
C GLU A 3 -19.36 -37.93 -25.95
N ILE A 4 -19.85 -37.00 -25.11
CA ILE A 4 -19.01 -36.22 -24.20
C ILE A 4 -18.40 -37.12 -23.11
N LEU A 5 -19.20 -38.03 -22.53
CA LEU A 5 -18.69 -39.03 -21.58
C LEU A 5 -17.68 -39.99 -22.23
N GLN A 6 -17.91 -40.40 -23.48
CA GLN A 6 -16.95 -41.21 -24.21
C GLN A 6 -15.63 -40.46 -24.41
N THR A 7 -15.71 -39.17 -24.77
CA THR A 7 -14.54 -38.30 -24.91
C THR A 7 -13.81 -38.14 -23.59
N TYR A 8 -14.52 -37.85 -22.50
CA TYR A 8 -14.00 -37.79 -21.14
C TYR A 8 -13.19 -39.04 -20.76
N TYR A 9 -13.77 -40.22 -20.93
CA TYR A 9 -13.09 -41.47 -20.58
C TYR A 9 -11.88 -41.76 -21.48
N ASN A 10 -11.92 -41.36 -22.75
CA ASN A 10 -10.77 -41.47 -23.66
C ASN A 10 -9.62 -40.56 -23.18
N LEU A 11 -9.91 -39.32 -22.80
CA LEU A 11 -8.91 -38.39 -22.26
C LEU A 11 -8.34 -38.92 -20.92
N CYS A 12 -9.16 -39.48 -20.03
CA CYS A 12 -8.66 -40.11 -18.79
C CYS A 12 -7.74 -41.30 -19.06
N LYS A 13 -7.98 -42.07 -20.12
CA LYS A 13 -7.10 -43.16 -20.56
C LYS A 13 -5.78 -42.62 -21.12
N GLU A 14 -5.85 -41.55 -21.91
CA GLU A 14 -4.68 -40.86 -22.44
C GLU A 14 -3.82 -40.27 -21.31
N LEU A 15 -4.42 -39.59 -20.33
CA LEU A 15 -3.72 -39.04 -19.18
C LEU A 15 -3.02 -40.13 -18.37
N HIS A 16 -3.68 -41.27 -18.17
CA HIS A 16 -3.06 -42.41 -17.50
C HIS A 16 -1.88 -42.97 -18.30
N SER A 17 -2.01 -43.05 -19.63
CA SER A 17 -0.92 -43.47 -20.54
C SER A 17 0.27 -42.50 -20.50
N ALA A 18 0.00 -41.21 -20.34
CA ALA A 18 0.99 -40.14 -20.26
C ALA A 18 1.71 -40.05 -18.90
N GLY A 19 1.38 -40.92 -17.93
CA GLY A 19 2.00 -40.94 -16.60
C GLY A 19 1.29 -40.09 -15.56
N GLY A 20 0.04 -39.70 -15.81
CA GLY A 20 -0.83 -39.02 -14.85
C GLY A 20 -0.69 -37.48 -14.81
N PRO A 21 -1.41 -36.83 -13.88
CA PRO A 21 -1.53 -35.36 -13.82
C PRO A 21 -0.19 -34.62 -13.75
N GLY A 22 0.79 -35.17 -13.00
CA GLY A 22 2.10 -34.55 -12.83
C GLY A 22 3.00 -34.60 -14.07
N ARG A 23 2.65 -35.42 -15.09
CA ARG A 23 3.41 -35.55 -16.33
C ARG A 23 2.74 -34.87 -17.53
N HIS A 24 1.43 -34.61 -17.45
CA HIS A 24 0.67 -34.02 -18.55
C HIS A 24 -0.41 -33.04 -18.05
N GLY A 25 0.02 -31.95 -17.41
CA GLY A 25 -0.87 -30.98 -16.73
C GLY A 25 -1.97 -30.38 -17.61
N LEU A 26 -1.68 -30.01 -18.86
CA LEU A 26 -2.68 -29.44 -19.78
C LEU A 26 -3.85 -30.39 -20.06
N LEU A 27 -3.55 -31.68 -20.21
CA LEU A 27 -4.58 -32.71 -20.43
C LEU A 27 -5.40 -32.95 -19.16
N PHE A 28 -4.76 -32.83 -17.99
CA PHE A 28 -5.46 -32.89 -16.72
C PHE A 28 -6.43 -31.71 -16.55
N GLU A 29 -6.02 -30.49 -16.90
CA GLU A 29 -6.91 -29.31 -16.89
C GLU A 29 -8.10 -29.48 -17.84
N GLU A 30 -7.87 -29.98 -19.07
CA GLU A 30 -8.94 -30.26 -20.03
C GLU A 30 -9.97 -31.26 -19.47
N ILE A 31 -9.50 -32.31 -18.79
CA ILE A 31 -10.37 -33.29 -18.12
C ILE A 31 -11.20 -32.61 -17.02
N LEU A 32 -10.59 -31.74 -16.18
CA LEU A 32 -11.31 -31.02 -15.12
C LEU A 32 -12.40 -30.09 -15.69
N PHE A 33 -12.12 -29.40 -16.80
CA PHE A 33 -13.12 -28.59 -17.50
C PHE A 33 -14.29 -29.45 -17.97
N LEU A 34 -13.99 -30.60 -18.57
CA LEU A 34 -15.01 -31.52 -19.07
C LEU A 34 -15.86 -32.11 -17.94
N GLU A 35 -15.27 -32.43 -16.79
CA GLU A 35 -16.01 -32.87 -15.58
C GLU A 35 -17.01 -31.80 -15.14
N LYS A 36 -16.59 -30.53 -15.12
CA LYS A 36 -17.44 -29.40 -14.75
C LYS A 36 -18.60 -29.23 -15.75
N ASP A 37 -18.32 -29.31 -17.04
CA ASP A 37 -19.34 -29.18 -18.10
C ASP A 37 -20.37 -30.30 -18.04
N ILE A 38 -19.91 -31.55 -17.84
CA ILE A 38 -20.81 -32.70 -17.68
C ILE A 38 -21.74 -32.47 -16.48
N LEU A 39 -21.23 -32.06 -15.33
CA LEU A 39 -22.08 -31.85 -14.14
C LEU A 39 -23.02 -30.64 -14.30
N ASN A 40 -22.59 -29.57 -14.95
CA ASN A 40 -23.39 -28.37 -15.22
C ASN A 40 -24.65 -28.68 -16.06
N GLU A 41 -24.54 -29.56 -17.06
CA GLU A 41 -25.69 -30.04 -17.87
C GLU A 41 -26.78 -30.71 -17.02
N TYR A 42 -26.40 -31.29 -15.88
CA TYR A 42 -27.33 -31.86 -14.90
C TYR A 42 -27.70 -30.91 -13.77
N SER A 43 -27.24 -29.65 -13.82
CA SER A 43 -27.39 -28.65 -12.75
C SER A 43 -26.85 -29.14 -11.41
N LEU A 44 -25.77 -29.93 -11.45
CA LEU A 44 -25.08 -30.47 -10.29
C LEU A 44 -23.81 -29.65 -10.03
N PRO A 45 -23.54 -29.22 -8.79
CA PRO A 45 -22.26 -28.62 -8.46
C PRO A 45 -21.13 -29.66 -8.56
N ALA A 46 -19.91 -29.24 -8.88
CA ALA A 46 -18.75 -30.13 -8.97
C ALA A 46 -18.18 -30.53 -7.59
N THR A 47 -19.03 -31.07 -6.71
CA THR A 47 -18.60 -31.61 -5.40
C THR A 47 -18.07 -33.03 -5.54
N VAL A 48 -17.32 -33.51 -4.53
CA VAL A 48 -16.77 -34.87 -4.52
C VAL A 48 -17.88 -35.93 -4.65
N GLU A 49 -19.04 -35.72 -4.02
CA GLU A 49 -20.22 -36.62 -4.16
C GLU A 49 -20.60 -36.84 -5.64
N TYR A 50 -20.64 -35.76 -6.44
CA TYR A 50 -21.09 -35.84 -7.82
C TYR A 50 -19.97 -36.19 -8.81
N LEU A 51 -18.74 -35.75 -8.55
CA LEU A 51 -17.56 -36.15 -9.33
C LEU A 51 -17.32 -37.67 -9.26
N ASN A 52 -17.56 -38.29 -8.09
CA ASN A 52 -17.50 -39.75 -7.92
C ASN A 52 -18.44 -40.53 -8.85
N ILE A 53 -19.47 -39.90 -9.44
CA ILE A 53 -20.32 -40.53 -10.45
C ILE A 53 -19.56 -40.71 -11.77
N LEU A 54 -18.64 -39.78 -12.08
CA LEU A 54 -17.83 -39.78 -13.30
C LEU A 54 -16.60 -40.68 -13.14
N TRP A 55 -15.95 -40.61 -11.96
CA TRP A 55 -14.68 -41.26 -11.71
C TRP A 55 -14.74 -42.79 -11.80
N VAL A 56 -13.76 -43.36 -12.51
CA VAL A 56 -13.58 -44.80 -12.67
C VAL A 56 -12.22 -45.22 -12.14
N LYS A 57 -12.17 -46.32 -11.38
CA LYS A 57 -10.91 -46.84 -10.81
C LYS A 57 -9.89 -47.27 -11.87
N ASN A 58 -10.36 -47.71 -13.04
CA ASN A 58 -9.52 -48.12 -14.17
C ASN A 58 -10.09 -47.56 -15.46
N SER A 59 -9.44 -46.55 -16.04
CA SER A 59 -9.85 -45.88 -17.28
C SER A 59 -9.76 -46.78 -18.52
N TYR A 60 -9.02 -47.90 -18.48
CA TYR A 60 -8.94 -48.87 -19.57
C TYR A 60 -10.11 -49.86 -19.58
N ALA A 61 -10.87 -49.95 -18.48
CA ALA A 61 -11.97 -50.90 -18.33
C ALA A 61 -13.36 -50.29 -18.65
N VAL A 62 -13.39 -49.06 -19.16
CA VAL A 62 -14.65 -48.36 -19.47
C VAL A 62 -15.37 -49.07 -20.62
N SER A 63 -16.58 -49.55 -20.34
CA SER A 63 -17.48 -50.18 -21.31
C SER A 63 -18.71 -49.32 -21.58
N GLU A 64 -19.42 -49.61 -22.68
CA GLU A 64 -20.72 -49.00 -23.01
C GLU A 64 -21.74 -49.11 -21.85
N GLN A 65 -21.74 -50.23 -21.13
CA GLN A 65 -22.61 -50.42 -19.97
C GLN A 65 -22.26 -49.48 -18.81
N MET A 66 -20.98 -49.17 -18.62
CA MET A 66 -20.54 -48.22 -17.59
C MET A 66 -20.97 -46.79 -17.93
N ILE A 67 -20.87 -46.40 -19.20
CA ILE A 67 -21.34 -45.08 -19.66
C ILE A 67 -22.85 -44.96 -19.44
N GLU A 68 -23.62 -45.99 -19.79
CA GLU A 68 -25.06 -46.01 -19.55
C GLU A 68 -25.40 -45.92 -18.05
N GLN A 69 -24.65 -46.64 -17.21
CA GLN A 69 -24.84 -46.58 -15.76
C GLN A 69 -24.49 -45.19 -15.18
N CYS A 70 -23.45 -44.53 -15.72
CA CYS A 70 -23.09 -43.16 -15.36
C CYS A 70 -24.23 -42.19 -15.68
N LEU A 71 -24.80 -42.25 -16.89
CA LEU A 71 -25.95 -41.44 -17.30
C LEU A 71 -27.17 -41.62 -16.36
N ILE A 72 -27.47 -42.88 -16.00
CA ILE A 72 -28.55 -43.19 -15.05
C ILE A 72 -28.28 -42.57 -13.68
N ASN A 73 -27.03 -42.63 -13.20
CA ASN A 73 -26.63 -42.10 -11.91
C ASN A 73 -26.68 -40.55 -11.88
N LEU A 74 -26.27 -39.89 -12.97
CA LEU A 74 -26.38 -38.44 -13.14
C LEU A 74 -27.84 -37.98 -13.10
N GLU A 75 -28.74 -38.67 -13.80
CA GLU A 75 -30.19 -38.37 -13.76
C GLU A 75 -30.79 -38.58 -12.36
N LYS A 76 -30.37 -39.64 -11.64
CA LYS A 76 -30.80 -39.85 -10.25
C LYS A 76 -30.29 -38.74 -9.34
N ALA A 77 -29.04 -38.34 -9.48
CA ALA A 77 -28.43 -37.26 -8.71
C ALA A 77 -29.14 -35.92 -8.96
N LYS A 78 -29.40 -35.57 -10.23
CA LYS A 78 -30.19 -34.38 -10.61
C LYS A 78 -31.57 -34.34 -9.93
N LYS A 79 -32.29 -35.46 -9.96
CA LYS A 79 -33.61 -35.57 -9.30
C LYS A 79 -33.52 -35.43 -7.78
N LYS A 80 -32.48 -35.99 -7.15
CA LYS A 80 -32.23 -35.86 -5.70
C LYS A 80 -31.88 -34.42 -5.34
N PHE A 81 -31.00 -33.78 -6.11
CA PHE A 81 -30.53 -32.41 -5.86
C PHE A 81 -31.67 -31.39 -6.01
N LYS A 82 -32.50 -31.52 -7.05
CA LYS A 82 -33.66 -30.63 -7.27
C LYS A 82 -34.70 -30.66 -6.15
N LYS A 83 -34.74 -31.71 -5.33
CA LYS A 83 -35.63 -31.82 -4.16
C LYS A 83 -35.09 -31.12 -2.92
N GLN A 84 -33.82 -30.72 -2.90
CA GLN A 84 -33.23 -30.04 -1.75
C GLN A 84 -33.73 -28.59 -1.68
N PRO A 85 -33.98 -28.06 -0.48
CA PRO A 85 -34.34 -26.65 -0.31
C PRO A 85 -33.19 -25.76 -0.77
N ALA A 86 -33.50 -24.71 -1.52
CA ALA A 86 -32.51 -23.72 -1.93
C ALA A 86 -31.93 -23.02 -0.68
N LYS A 87 -30.61 -23.05 -0.55
CA LYS A 87 -29.89 -22.36 0.52
C LYS A 87 -29.10 -21.20 -0.06
N SER A 88 -29.04 -20.09 0.66
CA SER A 88 -28.18 -18.98 0.29
C SER A 88 -26.70 -19.38 0.40
N ARG A 89 -25.82 -18.67 -0.31
CA ARG A 89 -24.37 -18.88 -0.23
C ARG A 89 -23.86 -18.75 1.21
N LEU A 90 -24.34 -17.74 1.93
CA LEU A 90 -24.04 -17.52 3.35
C LEU A 90 -24.43 -18.75 4.20
N ASN A 91 -25.64 -19.28 4.04
CA ASN A 91 -26.09 -20.42 4.84
C ASN A 91 -25.23 -21.67 4.57
N ILE A 92 -24.82 -21.89 3.33
CA ILE A 92 -23.95 -23.02 2.97
C ILE A 92 -22.56 -22.88 3.61
N LEU A 93 -21.99 -21.68 3.64
CA LEU A 93 -20.71 -21.44 4.33
C LEU A 93 -20.86 -21.52 5.86
N SER A 94 -21.96 -21.01 6.43
CA SER A 94 -22.25 -21.17 7.86
C SER A 94 -22.40 -22.64 8.26
N GLU A 95 -22.95 -23.49 7.38
CA GLU A 95 -23.00 -24.94 7.60
C GLU A 95 -21.60 -25.55 7.72
N ALA A 96 -20.62 -25.06 6.96
CA ALA A 96 -19.25 -25.56 7.02
C ALA A 96 -18.67 -25.44 8.43
N LEU A 97 -18.96 -24.33 9.13
CA LEU A 97 -18.48 -24.09 10.51
C LEU A 97 -19.02 -25.09 11.54
N THR A 98 -20.11 -25.79 11.22
CA THR A 98 -20.75 -26.79 12.08
C THR A 98 -20.25 -28.21 11.83
N LYS A 99 -19.49 -28.43 10.74
CA LYS A 99 -18.95 -29.74 10.40
C LYS A 99 -17.49 -29.88 10.83
N PRO A 100 -17.11 -30.96 11.54
CA PRO A 100 -15.72 -31.18 11.97
C PRO A 100 -14.76 -31.40 10.79
N ASP A 101 -15.27 -31.93 9.68
CA ASP A 101 -14.56 -32.37 8.49
C ASP A 101 -14.97 -31.56 7.25
N ALA A 102 -15.25 -30.27 7.43
CA ALA A 102 -15.64 -29.38 6.34
C ALA A 102 -14.54 -29.30 5.28
N ASN A 103 -14.84 -29.80 4.08
CA ASN A 103 -13.90 -29.83 2.96
C ASN A 103 -14.24 -28.75 1.92
N VAL A 104 -13.23 -27.98 1.51
CA VAL A 104 -13.34 -26.93 0.49
C VAL A 104 -13.99 -27.45 -0.81
N PHE A 105 -13.65 -28.66 -1.24
CA PHE A 105 -14.16 -29.29 -2.46
C PHE A 105 -15.63 -29.69 -2.39
N ASP A 106 -16.22 -29.73 -1.19
CA ASP A 106 -17.64 -30.01 -1.00
C ASP A 106 -18.49 -28.75 -0.85
N PHE A 107 -17.90 -27.67 -0.33
CA PHE A 107 -18.64 -26.45 0.01
C PHE A 107 -18.55 -25.36 -1.06
N LEU A 108 -17.36 -25.06 -1.60
CA LEU A 108 -17.21 -23.98 -2.59
C LEU A 108 -18.00 -24.24 -3.89
N PRO A 109 -18.00 -25.46 -4.47
CA PRO A 109 -18.78 -25.72 -5.68
C PRO A 109 -20.29 -25.53 -5.47
N ARG A 110 -20.82 -25.78 -4.27
CA ARG A 110 -22.25 -25.59 -3.95
C ARG A 110 -22.68 -24.13 -3.98
N ILE A 111 -21.75 -23.21 -3.74
CA ILE A 111 -22.00 -21.77 -3.81
C ILE A 111 -21.55 -21.15 -5.14
N GLY A 112 -20.97 -21.95 -6.03
CA GLY A 112 -20.45 -21.51 -7.32
C GLY A 112 -19.19 -20.67 -7.19
N ILE A 113 -18.34 -20.96 -6.20
CA ILE A 113 -16.99 -20.39 -6.08
C ILE A 113 -16.00 -21.43 -6.60
N THR A 114 -15.02 -20.97 -7.39
CA THR A 114 -14.00 -21.83 -7.98
C THR A 114 -13.01 -22.27 -6.89
N THR A 115 -12.66 -23.55 -6.86
CA THR A 115 -11.61 -24.05 -5.96
C THR A 115 -10.25 -23.63 -6.52
N HIS A 116 -9.59 -22.71 -5.84
CA HIS A 116 -8.32 -22.12 -6.23
C HIS A 116 -7.47 -21.89 -4.98
N VAL A 117 -6.14 -21.83 -5.11
CA VAL A 117 -5.23 -21.74 -3.95
C VAL A 117 -5.58 -20.61 -2.99
N TYR A 118 -6.01 -19.44 -3.49
CA TYR A 118 -6.48 -18.33 -2.66
C TYR A 118 -7.83 -18.60 -2.00
N GLN A 119 -8.78 -19.17 -2.76
CA GLN A 119 -10.12 -19.50 -2.26
C GLN A 119 -10.07 -20.59 -1.18
N ASN A 120 -9.15 -21.55 -1.35
CA ASN A 120 -8.86 -22.60 -0.38
C ASN A 120 -8.28 -21.99 0.91
N PHE A 121 -7.33 -21.05 0.80
CA PHE A 121 -6.81 -20.31 1.93
C PHE A 121 -7.92 -19.55 2.68
N LEU A 122 -8.78 -18.82 1.98
CA LEU A 122 -9.90 -18.11 2.60
C LEU A 122 -10.87 -19.07 3.33
N PHE A 123 -11.13 -20.22 2.73
CA PHE A 123 -12.02 -21.22 3.33
C PHE A 123 -11.38 -21.89 4.56
N GLU A 124 -10.19 -22.47 4.40
CA GLU A 124 -9.57 -23.29 5.43
C GLU A 124 -8.97 -22.41 6.54
N GLU A 125 -8.04 -21.52 6.18
CA GLU A 125 -7.28 -20.73 7.15
C GLU A 125 -8.10 -19.62 7.79
N LYS A 126 -8.93 -18.91 7.01
CA LYS A 126 -9.67 -17.75 7.53
C LYS A 126 -11.04 -18.12 8.07
N LEU A 127 -11.84 -18.89 7.33
CA LEU A 127 -13.18 -19.25 7.77
C LEU A 127 -13.17 -20.40 8.80
N ILE A 128 -12.59 -21.56 8.47
CA ILE A 128 -12.65 -22.75 9.34
C ILE A 128 -11.77 -22.58 10.59
N TYR A 129 -10.48 -22.26 10.41
CA TYR A 129 -9.53 -22.13 11.50
C TYR A 129 -9.57 -20.74 12.17
N GLY A 130 -9.52 -19.67 11.36
CA GLY A 130 -9.53 -18.29 11.84
C GLY A 130 -10.87 -17.81 12.41
N ARG A 131 -11.97 -18.50 12.09
CA ARG A 131 -13.35 -18.14 12.51
C ARG A 131 -13.75 -16.71 12.12
N GLU A 132 -13.25 -16.25 10.98
CA GLU A 132 -13.61 -14.96 10.40
C GLU A 132 -15.10 -14.89 10.02
N SER A 133 -15.60 -13.67 9.84
CA SER A 133 -16.99 -13.43 9.45
C SER A 133 -17.32 -14.10 8.11
N VAL A 134 -18.35 -14.97 8.11
CA VAL A 134 -18.84 -15.65 6.89
C VAL A 134 -19.18 -14.64 5.79
N ALA A 135 -19.70 -13.48 6.15
CA ALA A 135 -20.06 -12.44 5.20
C ALA A 135 -18.83 -11.75 4.58
N ASP A 136 -17.82 -11.48 5.39
CA ASP A 136 -16.57 -10.89 4.91
C ASP A 136 -15.82 -11.86 3.99
N ILE A 137 -15.73 -13.12 4.40
CA ILE A 137 -15.12 -14.18 3.59
C ILE A 137 -15.85 -14.35 2.27
N LEU A 138 -17.19 -14.45 2.29
CA LEU A 138 -17.95 -14.57 1.03
C LEU A 138 -17.75 -13.36 0.12
N THR A 139 -17.68 -12.15 0.69
CA THR A 139 -17.43 -10.93 -0.09
C THR A 139 -16.08 -10.98 -0.78
N GLU A 140 -15.03 -11.37 -0.05
CA GLU A 140 -13.69 -11.49 -0.62
C GLU A 140 -13.56 -12.64 -1.61
N MET A 141 -14.21 -13.78 -1.35
CA MET A 141 -14.27 -14.90 -2.30
C MET A 141 -14.93 -14.47 -3.62
N LEU A 142 -15.98 -13.66 -3.57
CA LEU A 142 -16.64 -13.15 -4.78
C LEU A 142 -15.76 -12.16 -5.53
N LEU A 143 -15.04 -11.29 -4.84
CA LEU A 143 -14.04 -10.42 -5.45
C LEU A 143 -12.91 -11.22 -6.11
N ALA A 144 -12.47 -12.30 -5.48
CA ALA A 144 -11.36 -13.10 -5.97
C ALA A 144 -11.66 -13.83 -7.29
N GLU A 145 -12.92 -14.16 -7.61
CA GLU A 145 -13.26 -14.92 -8.82
C GLU A 145 -12.77 -14.23 -10.11
N ASP A 146 -12.78 -12.90 -10.16
CA ASP A 146 -12.32 -12.13 -11.31
C ASP A 146 -10.78 -12.01 -11.39
N HIS A 147 -10.07 -12.47 -10.35
CA HIS A 147 -8.62 -12.25 -10.16
C HIS A 147 -7.84 -13.52 -9.79
N LEU A 148 -8.44 -14.70 -9.91
CA LEU A 148 -7.83 -15.96 -9.46
C LEU A 148 -6.46 -16.22 -10.09
N ASN A 149 -6.31 -15.98 -11.39
CA ASN A 149 -5.04 -16.20 -12.08
C ASN A 149 -3.93 -15.33 -11.47
N ASP A 150 -4.21 -14.05 -11.22
CA ASP A 150 -3.24 -13.15 -10.62
C ASP A 150 -2.92 -13.56 -9.17
N LEU A 151 -3.93 -13.88 -8.37
CA LEU A 151 -3.75 -14.37 -7.01
C LEU A 151 -2.89 -15.64 -6.96
N GLY A 152 -3.10 -16.57 -7.91
CA GLY A 152 -2.34 -17.82 -7.98
C GLY A 152 -0.88 -17.58 -8.35
N ARG A 153 -0.64 -16.80 -9.41
CA ARG A 153 0.71 -16.40 -9.82
C ARG A 153 1.46 -15.66 -8.73
N LEU A 154 0.79 -14.89 -7.89
CA LEU A 154 1.39 -14.21 -6.75
C LEU A 154 2.07 -15.15 -5.75
N SER A 155 1.44 -16.28 -5.45
CA SER A 155 2.02 -17.31 -4.57
C SER A 155 3.09 -18.16 -5.24
N TYR A 156 3.00 -18.35 -6.55
CA TYR A 156 3.87 -19.26 -7.29
C TYR A 156 5.12 -18.59 -7.84
N ASP A 157 4.94 -17.45 -8.51
CA ASP A 157 6.02 -16.71 -9.18
C ASP A 157 7.05 -16.21 -8.14
N GLY A 158 8.31 -16.14 -8.56
CA GLY A 158 9.40 -15.59 -7.75
C GLY A 158 9.23 -14.09 -7.48
N ASN A 159 10.17 -13.53 -6.73
CA ASN A 159 10.26 -12.09 -6.48
C ASN A 159 10.67 -11.40 -7.79
N SER A 160 9.69 -10.90 -8.55
CA SER A 160 9.89 -10.25 -9.86
C SER A 160 9.07 -8.96 -9.96
N ASN A 161 9.51 -8.05 -10.83
CA ASN A 161 8.80 -6.79 -11.09
C ASN A 161 7.36 -7.00 -11.57
N GLU A 162 7.11 -8.03 -12.38
CA GLU A 162 5.76 -8.37 -12.85
C GLU A 162 4.87 -8.85 -11.69
N ASN A 163 5.42 -9.68 -10.79
CA ASN A 163 4.68 -10.15 -9.63
C ASN A 163 4.41 -9.02 -8.62
N TYR A 164 5.28 -8.01 -8.55
CA TYR A 164 5.05 -6.78 -7.79
C TYR A 164 3.93 -5.91 -8.37
N LEU A 165 3.93 -5.65 -9.69
CA LEU A 165 2.86 -4.87 -10.32
C LEU A 165 1.49 -5.53 -10.10
N ARG A 166 1.47 -6.86 -10.14
CA ARG A 166 0.30 -7.67 -9.83
C ARG A 166 -0.14 -7.51 -8.37
N TYR A 167 0.77 -7.61 -7.41
CA TYR A 167 0.47 -7.35 -5.99
C TYR A 167 -0.18 -5.97 -5.79
N LYS A 168 0.42 -4.93 -6.37
CA LYS A 168 -0.08 -3.56 -6.23
C LYS A 168 -1.48 -3.41 -6.83
N ALA A 169 -1.69 -3.93 -8.03
CA ALA A 169 -3.01 -3.89 -8.69
C ALA A 169 -4.08 -4.57 -7.83
N LEU A 170 -3.77 -5.70 -7.20
CA LEU A 170 -4.70 -6.36 -6.29
C LEU A 170 -4.90 -5.59 -4.98
N LYS A 171 -3.87 -4.98 -4.40
CA LYS A 171 -4.04 -4.16 -3.18
C LYS A 171 -4.99 -2.97 -3.37
N GLU A 172 -5.03 -2.40 -4.57
CA GLU A 172 -5.99 -1.33 -4.91
C GLU A 172 -7.46 -1.82 -4.90
N LEU A 173 -7.68 -3.13 -5.05
CA LEU A 173 -9.00 -3.77 -5.04
C LEU A 173 -9.54 -4.11 -3.64
N SER A 174 -8.88 -3.64 -2.57
CA SER A 174 -9.32 -3.82 -1.18
C SER A 174 -9.40 -5.28 -0.69
N PHE A 175 -8.56 -6.19 -1.21
CA PHE A 175 -8.42 -7.53 -0.63
C PHE A 175 -7.93 -7.45 0.82
N ARG A 176 -8.73 -7.94 1.77
CA ARG A 176 -8.43 -7.84 3.21
C ARG A 176 -7.37 -8.84 3.63
N TYR A 177 -7.41 -10.06 3.08
CA TYR A 177 -6.53 -11.16 3.53
C TYR A 177 -5.36 -11.44 2.59
N LEU A 178 -5.10 -10.56 1.62
CA LEU A 178 -4.04 -10.75 0.62
C LEU A 178 -2.65 -10.86 1.27
N ASP A 179 -2.32 -10.00 2.22
CA ASP A 179 -0.99 -10.01 2.86
C ASP A 179 -0.81 -11.29 3.70
N ASP A 180 -1.84 -11.72 4.41
CA ASP A 180 -1.84 -12.95 5.21
C ASP A 180 -1.66 -14.20 4.33
N TYR A 181 -2.30 -14.23 3.16
CA TYR A 181 -2.13 -15.29 2.18
C TYR A 181 -0.69 -15.41 1.70
N LEU A 182 -0.08 -14.27 1.36
CA LEU A 182 1.29 -14.25 0.88
C LEU A 182 2.25 -14.68 1.99
N HIS A 183 2.03 -14.21 3.22
CA HIS A 183 2.78 -14.64 4.38
C HIS A 183 2.67 -16.17 4.61
N ALA A 184 1.46 -16.73 4.56
CA ALA A 184 1.22 -18.16 4.70
C ALA A 184 1.89 -18.99 3.58
N SER A 185 1.99 -18.43 2.37
CA SER A 185 2.72 -19.05 1.25
C SER A 185 4.25 -18.90 1.33
N GLY A 186 4.78 -18.33 2.43
CA GLY A 186 6.21 -18.09 2.61
C GLY A 186 6.75 -16.94 1.74
N LYS A 187 5.87 -16.13 1.15
CA LYS A 187 6.22 -14.93 0.40
C LYS A 187 6.15 -13.74 1.33
N ASP A 188 7.33 -13.27 1.75
CA ASP A 188 7.42 -12.02 2.51
C ASP A 188 7.66 -10.87 1.55
N PHE A 189 6.64 -10.06 1.33
CA PHE A 189 6.71 -8.85 0.52
C PHE A 189 7.19 -7.63 1.34
N SER A 190 7.77 -7.81 2.53
CA SER A 190 8.45 -6.74 3.27
C SER A 190 9.60 -6.09 2.48
N TYR A 191 10.17 -6.78 1.49
CA TYR A 191 11.12 -6.24 0.51
C TYR A 191 10.48 -5.35 -0.57
N ILE A 192 9.15 -5.20 -0.62
CA ILE A 192 8.43 -4.35 -1.59
C ILE A 192 9.01 -2.95 -1.63
N ASN A 193 9.34 -2.39 -0.46
CA ASN A 193 9.96 -1.07 -0.38
C ASN A 193 11.27 -1.03 -1.20
N GLN A 194 12.04 -2.11 -1.21
CA GLN A 194 13.33 -2.19 -1.89
C GLN A 194 13.15 -2.39 -3.40
N LEU A 195 12.20 -3.22 -3.83
CA LEU A 195 11.88 -3.40 -5.26
C LEU A 195 11.24 -2.14 -5.87
N GLU A 196 10.39 -1.44 -5.11
CA GLU A 196 9.83 -0.14 -5.48
C GLU A 196 10.93 0.90 -5.63
N LEU A 197 11.87 0.95 -4.68
CA LEU A 197 13.05 1.82 -4.77
C LEU A 197 13.91 1.48 -5.99
N ASP A 198 14.14 0.20 -6.28
CA ASP A 198 14.95 -0.23 -7.44
C ASP A 198 14.26 0.11 -8.77
N LEU A 199 12.95 -0.11 -8.89
CA LEU A 199 12.15 0.32 -10.05
C LEU A 199 12.18 1.83 -10.25
N LEU A 200 12.25 2.58 -9.15
CA LEU A 200 12.25 4.03 -9.16
C LEU A 200 13.64 4.57 -9.55
N LYS A 201 14.71 3.94 -9.06
CA LYS A 201 16.10 4.16 -9.50
C LYS A 201 16.25 3.93 -11.00
N ASP A 202 15.75 2.82 -11.51
CA ASP A 202 15.81 2.49 -12.95
C ASP A 202 15.09 3.52 -13.82
N LYS A 203 13.94 4.03 -13.36
CA LYS A 203 13.20 5.09 -14.05
C LYS A 203 13.95 6.42 -14.00
N ILE A 204 14.50 6.80 -12.84
CA ILE A 204 15.35 8.00 -12.71
C ILE A 204 16.54 7.89 -13.65
N TRP A 205 17.21 6.74 -13.69
CA TRP A 205 18.37 6.50 -14.55
C TRP A 205 18.06 6.73 -16.03
N LYS A 206 17.01 6.07 -16.55
CA LYS A 206 16.58 6.18 -17.97
C LYS A 206 16.16 7.58 -18.42
N LEU A 207 15.88 8.48 -17.47
CA LEU A 207 15.43 9.84 -17.75
C LEU A 207 16.52 10.87 -17.55
N THR A 208 17.52 10.53 -16.75
CA THR A 208 18.71 11.34 -16.53
C THR A 208 19.85 10.96 -17.47
N HIS A 209 19.82 9.75 -18.04
CA HIS A 209 20.83 9.20 -18.92
C HIS A 209 20.18 8.59 -20.18
N ASP A 210 20.85 8.73 -21.32
CA ASP A 210 20.44 8.12 -22.58
C ASP A 210 20.87 6.64 -22.65
N SER A 211 20.64 5.99 -23.79
CA SER A 211 20.97 4.57 -23.98
C SER A 211 22.47 4.26 -23.97
N ASN A 212 23.34 5.27 -24.03
CA ASN A 212 24.79 5.15 -23.91
C ASN A 212 25.29 5.50 -22.50
N ASP A 213 24.37 5.64 -21.53
CA ASP A 213 24.63 6.16 -20.19
C ASP A 213 25.16 7.61 -20.16
N ASP A 214 24.94 8.38 -21.24
CA ASP A 214 25.29 9.80 -21.29
C ASP A 214 24.17 10.69 -20.75
N ARG A 215 24.51 11.78 -20.04
CA ARG A 215 23.52 12.61 -19.34
C ARG A 215 22.60 13.41 -20.28
N LEU A 216 21.30 13.33 -20.03
CA LEU A 216 20.24 14.07 -20.76
C LEU A 216 20.02 15.50 -20.23
N SER A 217 19.48 16.41 -21.06
CA SER A 217 19.28 17.83 -20.73
C SER A 217 18.18 18.11 -19.69
N GLU A 218 18.36 19.15 -18.85
CA GLU A 218 17.53 19.45 -17.65
C GLU A 218 16.05 19.79 -17.90
N VAL A 219 15.65 20.16 -19.12
CA VAL A 219 14.27 20.63 -19.42
C VAL A 219 13.22 19.50 -19.28
N ASN A 220 13.62 18.24 -19.50
CA ASN A 220 12.72 17.09 -19.36
C ASN A 220 12.47 16.68 -17.90
N ASP A 221 13.36 17.05 -16.97
CA ASP A 221 13.29 16.63 -15.58
C ASP A 221 12.18 17.36 -14.80
N LYS A 222 11.99 18.66 -15.05
CA LYS A 222 11.00 19.48 -14.32
C LYS A 222 9.59 18.89 -14.42
N PHE A 223 9.17 18.51 -15.63
CA PHE A 223 7.81 17.98 -15.87
C PHE A 223 7.64 16.59 -15.27
N TRP A 224 8.71 15.80 -15.24
CA TRP A 224 8.67 14.43 -14.76
C TRP A 224 8.69 14.32 -13.23
N ILE A 225 9.52 15.11 -12.55
CA ILE A 225 9.57 15.09 -11.08
C ILE A 225 8.25 15.60 -10.49
N VAL A 226 7.62 16.60 -11.12
CA VAL A 226 6.27 17.03 -10.76
C VAL A 226 5.28 15.87 -10.88
N ASN A 227 5.27 15.15 -11.99
CA ASN A 227 4.39 13.99 -12.16
C ASN A 227 4.67 12.89 -11.13
N ILE A 228 5.93 12.64 -10.78
CA ILE A 228 6.32 11.64 -9.80
C ILE A 228 5.94 12.03 -8.37
N LEU A 229 6.21 13.26 -7.94
CA LEU A 229 5.76 13.76 -6.64
C LEU A 229 4.22 13.74 -6.54
N HIS A 230 3.53 13.92 -7.66
CA HIS A 230 2.07 13.72 -7.73
C HIS A 230 1.63 12.25 -7.71
N THR A 231 2.43 11.32 -8.23
CA THR A 231 2.02 9.92 -8.47
C THR A 231 2.38 8.99 -7.32
N TYR A 232 3.48 9.22 -6.61
CA TYR A 232 4.01 8.30 -5.61
C TYR A 232 3.63 8.70 -4.18
N GLN A 233 3.48 7.71 -3.28
CA GLN A 233 3.15 7.98 -1.88
C GLN A 233 4.23 8.83 -1.20
N LYS A 234 3.82 9.67 -0.24
CA LYS A 234 4.65 10.68 0.45
C LYS A 234 5.99 10.15 0.97
N SER A 235 6.00 8.98 1.61
CA SER A 235 7.22 8.32 2.12
C SER A 235 8.30 8.05 1.07
N TYR A 236 7.93 7.87 -0.21
CA TYR A 236 8.91 7.65 -1.27
C TYR A 236 9.48 8.95 -1.80
N GLN A 237 8.73 10.05 -1.73
CA GLN A 237 9.08 11.32 -2.36
C GLN A 237 10.42 11.86 -1.88
N LEU A 238 10.70 11.73 -0.59
CA LEU A 238 12.01 12.04 -0.02
C LEU A 238 13.12 11.20 -0.67
N HIS A 239 12.91 9.89 -0.79
CA HIS A 239 13.84 8.98 -1.49
C HIS A 239 14.01 9.35 -2.97
N ILE A 240 12.94 9.69 -3.68
CA ILE A 240 13.01 10.13 -5.09
C ILE A 240 13.87 11.39 -5.22
N LEU A 241 13.68 12.34 -4.31
CA LEU A 241 14.45 13.59 -4.27
C LEU A 241 15.93 13.31 -3.97
N PHE A 242 16.22 12.40 -3.05
CA PHE A 242 17.58 11.94 -2.76
C PHE A 242 18.22 11.19 -3.94
N GLU A 243 17.52 10.28 -4.60
CA GLU A 243 18.01 9.52 -5.76
C GLU A 243 18.21 10.41 -6.98
N TYR A 244 17.31 11.37 -7.21
CA TYR A 244 17.50 12.37 -8.26
C TYR A 244 18.71 13.26 -7.98
N TRP A 245 18.85 13.72 -6.74
CA TRP A 245 20.03 14.46 -6.31
C TRP A 245 21.30 13.63 -6.47
N TYR A 246 21.26 12.34 -6.13
CA TYR A 246 22.39 11.42 -6.32
C TYR A 246 22.78 11.32 -7.80
N ALA A 247 21.81 11.17 -8.70
CA ALA A 247 22.03 11.06 -10.15
C ALA A 247 22.55 12.37 -10.78
N ARG A 248 21.99 13.51 -10.39
CA ARG A 248 22.33 14.82 -10.99
C ARG A 248 23.48 15.55 -10.27
N LYS A 249 23.80 15.14 -9.04
CA LYS A 249 24.67 15.86 -8.10
C LYS A 249 24.27 17.34 -7.95
N LYS A 250 22.98 17.63 -8.16
CA LYS A 250 22.40 18.98 -8.17
C LYS A 250 20.94 18.93 -7.74
N LEU A 251 20.52 19.87 -6.89
CA LEU A 251 19.11 20.03 -6.55
C LEU A 251 18.33 20.61 -7.75
N PRO A 252 17.16 20.06 -8.14
CA PRO A 252 16.40 20.64 -9.25
C PRO A 252 16.09 22.12 -9.03
N ASP A 253 16.32 22.96 -10.04
CA ASP A 253 16.13 24.41 -9.90
C ASP A 253 14.65 24.78 -9.63
N TYR A 254 13.71 23.92 -10.01
CA TYR A 254 12.30 24.12 -9.65
C TYR A 254 12.04 23.93 -8.15
N LEU A 255 12.87 23.23 -7.37
CA LEU A 255 12.75 23.20 -5.90
C LEU A 255 13.16 24.54 -5.28
N LYS A 256 14.14 25.24 -5.87
CA LYS A 256 14.48 26.61 -5.49
C LYS A 256 13.35 27.58 -5.86
N GLU A 257 12.72 27.40 -7.02
CA GLU A 257 11.55 28.19 -7.44
C GLU A 257 10.28 27.84 -6.63
N LEU A 258 10.10 26.58 -6.24
CA LEU A 258 8.90 26.06 -5.56
C LEU A 258 8.67 26.64 -4.18
N PHE A 259 9.75 26.91 -3.46
CA PHE A 259 9.66 27.51 -2.15
C PHE A 259 9.51 29.04 -2.19
N PHE A 260 9.67 29.65 -3.36
CA PHE A 260 9.36 31.05 -3.61
C PHE A 260 8.10 31.12 -4.50
N ILE A 261 6.98 30.71 -3.89
CA ILE A 261 5.58 30.89 -4.30
C ILE A 261 5.37 31.03 -5.82
N ASP A 262 5.17 29.91 -6.49
CA ASP A 262 4.64 29.83 -7.86
C ASP A 262 3.23 30.46 -7.92
N ASP A 263 3.00 31.39 -8.85
CA ASP A 263 1.70 32.04 -9.08
C ASP A 263 0.58 31.06 -9.49
N ARG A 264 0.91 29.79 -9.77
CA ARG A 264 -0.02 28.71 -10.15
C ARG A 264 -0.37 27.77 -8.98
N LEU A 265 0.14 28.03 -7.78
CA LEU A 265 -0.17 27.24 -6.59
C LEU A 265 -1.68 27.23 -6.30
N ASN A 266 -2.26 26.04 -6.19
CA ASN A 266 -3.57 25.82 -5.60
C ASN A 266 -3.42 25.20 -4.21
N GLY A 267 -4.49 25.22 -3.39
CA GLY A 267 -4.41 24.75 -2.00
C GLY A 267 -3.95 23.31 -1.84
N HIS A 268 -4.27 22.44 -2.80
CA HIS A 268 -3.86 21.03 -2.77
C HIS A 268 -2.36 20.84 -2.97
N LEU A 269 -1.78 21.64 -3.86
CA LEU A 269 -0.36 21.63 -4.14
C LEU A 269 0.44 22.24 -2.98
N PHE A 270 -0.11 23.27 -2.32
CA PHE A 270 0.48 23.85 -1.12
C PHE A 270 0.59 22.84 0.03
N GLU A 271 -0.49 22.10 0.32
CA GLU A 271 -0.46 21.01 1.31
C GLU A 271 0.61 19.96 1.02
N HIS A 272 0.78 19.63 -0.26
CA HIS A 272 1.77 18.67 -0.70
C HIS A 272 3.20 19.10 -0.37
N TYR A 273 3.55 20.36 -0.70
CA TYR A 273 4.87 20.89 -0.43
C TYR A 273 5.17 21.03 1.06
N ILE A 274 4.18 21.47 1.83
CA ILE A 274 4.29 21.53 3.28
C ILE A 274 4.52 20.12 3.85
N GLY A 275 3.82 19.11 3.34
CA GLY A 275 4.05 17.71 3.71
C GLY A 275 5.51 17.30 3.52
N ALA A 276 6.05 17.43 2.31
CA ALA A 276 7.42 17.02 1.99
C ALA A 276 8.48 17.79 2.81
N LEU A 277 8.29 19.09 3.00
CA LEU A 277 9.17 19.92 3.83
C LEU A 277 9.20 19.44 5.29
N LEU A 278 8.04 19.10 5.85
CA LEU A 278 7.95 18.64 7.22
C LEU A 278 8.45 17.20 7.38
N GLU A 279 8.24 16.32 6.40
CA GLU A 279 8.84 14.98 6.40
C GLU A 279 10.36 15.07 6.48
N PHE A 280 10.96 15.99 5.71
CA PHE A 280 12.40 16.26 5.75
C PHE A 280 12.89 16.73 7.12
N ILE A 281 12.22 17.73 7.71
CA ILE A 281 12.65 18.33 8.98
C ILE A 281 12.50 17.34 10.15
N PHE A 282 11.33 16.68 10.22
CA PHE A 282 10.98 15.81 11.34
C PHE A 282 11.48 14.37 11.17
N CYS A 283 11.91 13.98 9.97
CA CYS A 283 12.15 12.57 9.61
C CYS A 283 10.93 11.68 9.87
N TYR A 284 9.73 12.26 9.72
CA TYR A 284 8.44 11.60 9.88
C TYR A 284 7.81 11.37 8.51
N ARG A 285 6.81 10.50 8.46
CA ARG A 285 5.92 10.35 7.31
C ARG A 285 4.70 11.25 7.49
N ALA A 286 4.39 12.03 6.46
CA ALA A 286 3.17 12.82 6.35
C ALA A 286 2.04 11.95 5.78
N ILE A 287 0.89 11.98 6.43
CA ILE A 287 -0.32 11.25 6.05
C ILE A 287 -1.39 12.29 5.73
N SER A 288 -2.01 12.24 4.55
CA SER A 288 -3.13 13.15 4.26
C SER A 288 -4.42 12.60 4.87
N THR A 289 -5.16 13.47 5.55
CA THR A 289 -6.42 13.17 6.26
C THR A 289 -7.66 13.30 5.37
N ARG A 290 -7.49 13.65 4.09
CA ARG A 290 -8.60 13.84 3.13
C ARG A 290 -9.42 12.58 2.86
N LEU A 291 -8.91 11.41 3.23
CA LEU A 291 -9.59 10.13 3.13
C LEU A 291 -10.50 9.81 4.34
N THR A 292 -10.42 10.60 5.42
CA THR A 292 -11.09 10.33 6.70
C THR A 292 -12.17 11.35 7.09
N GLY A 293 -12.46 12.34 6.24
CA GLY A 293 -13.42 13.42 6.49
C GLY A 293 -12.75 14.73 6.95
N ASP A 294 -13.40 15.86 6.67
CA ASP A 294 -12.87 17.21 6.88
C ASP A 294 -12.90 17.61 8.36
N LEU A 295 -11.89 17.19 9.11
CA LEU A 295 -11.71 17.49 10.55
C LEU A 295 -11.01 18.84 10.80
N GLY A 296 -10.78 19.64 9.75
CA GLY A 296 -9.94 20.84 9.85
C GLY A 296 -8.48 20.51 10.19
N ILE A 297 -8.00 19.36 9.71
CA ILE A 297 -6.60 18.92 9.68
C ILE A 297 -6.34 18.42 8.26
N ASP A 298 -5.23 18.83 7.64
CA ASP A 298 -4.86 18.42 6.27
C ASP A 298 -3.85 17.28 6.26
N LEU A 299 -2.93 17.26 7.25
CA LEU A 299 -1.87 16.26 7.36
C LEU A 299 -1.65 15.85 8.82
N ILE A 300 -1.23 14.60 9.02
CA ILE A 300 -0.69 14.11 10.28
C ILE A 300 0.71 13.56 10.00
N LEU A 301 1.73 14.03 10.72
CA LEU A 301 3.08 13.46 10.66
C LEU A 301 3.23 12.42 11.77
N GLN A 302 3.72 11.25 11.38
CA GLN A 302 4.00 10.14 12.30
C GLN A 302 5.39 9.56 12.00
N PRO A 303 6.13 9.07 13.01
CA PRO A 303 7.39 8.38 12.76
C PRO A 303 7.16 7.09 11.98
N ASP A 304 7.94 6.85 10.92
CA ASP A 304 7.98 5.54 10.27
C ASP A 304 9.01 4.66 11.00
N PHE A 305 8.59 4.06 12.11
CA PHE A 305 9.47 3.25 12.97
C PHE A 305 10.14 2.09 12.21
N SER A 306 9.46 1.51 11.23
CA SER A 306 9.99 0.42 10.40
C SER A 306 11.07 0.90 9.45
N LEU A 307 10.91 2.07 8.83
CA LEU A 307 11.94 2.70 8.02
C LEU A 307 13.14 3.12 8.88
N LEU A 308 12.88 3.83 9.98
CA LEU A 308 13.94 4.35 10.86
C LEU A 308 14.77 3.22 11.48
N LYS A 309 14.13 2.15 11.96
CA LYS A 309 14.83 0.97 12.49
C LYS A 309 15.74 0.30 11.46
N ARG A 310 15.34 0.26 10.17
CA ARG A 310 16.16 -0.28 9.08
C ARG A 310 17.41 0.55 8.80
N HIS A 311 17.35 1.86 9.05
CA HIS A 311 18.50 2.76 8.94
C HIS A 311 19.28 2.92 10.26
N GLY A 312 19.09 1.99 11.22
CA GLY A 312 19.81 2.01 12.50
C GLY A 312 19.34 3.10 13.47
N ILE A 313 18.23 3.78 13.19
CA ILE A 313 17.66 4.84 14.02
C ILE A 313 16.63 4.21 14.96
N SER A 314 16.95 4.18 16.25
CA SER A 314 16.04 3.68 17.28
C SER A 314 15.24 4.83 17.88
N LEU A 315 13.93 4.86 17.63
CA LEU A 315 13.00 5.77 18.31
C LEU A 315 12.24 5.03 19.42
N ASN A 316 12.07 5.68 20.58
CA ASN A 316 11.16 5.22 21.62
C ASN A 316 9.77 5.84 21.40
N HIS A 317 8.74 5.01 21.19
CA HIS A 317 7.35 5.44 20.99
C HIS A 317 6.88 6.42 22.07
N GLU A 318 7.17 6.12 23.35
CA GLU A 318 6.77 6.93 24.52
C GLU A 318 7.38 8.35 24.54
N SER A 319 8.36 8.57 23.68
CA SER A 319 9.12 9.81 23.58
C SER A 319 8.74 10.61 22.32
N THR A 320 8.08 10.00 21.34
CA THR A 320 7.69 10.65 20.08
C THR A 320 6.38 11.43 20.19
N TYR A 321 6.25 12.51 19.43
CA TYR A 321 5.01 13.30 19.33
C TYR A 321 4.22 12.95 18.06
N GLN A 322 2.89 13.10 18.09
CA GLN A 322 2.08 13.20 16.87
C GLN A 322 2.00 14.65 16.43
N ILE A 323 2.17 14.92 15.14
CA ILE A 323 2.14 16.30 14.63
C ILE A 323 0.95 16.45 13.70
N PHE A 324 0.03 17.31 14.06
CA PHE A 324 -1.16 17.65 13.29
C PHE A 324 -0.90 18.93 12.51
N VAL A 325 -1.17 18.92 11.21
CA VAL A 325 -0.89 20.05 10.34
C VAL A 325 -2.17 20.48 9.65
N GLN A 326 -2.53 21.74 9.83
CA GLN A 326 -3.51 22.42 8.98
C GLN A 326 -2.77 23.41 8.11
N THR A 327 -3.05 23.39 6.82
CA THR A 327 -2.56 24.40 5.90
C THR A 327 -3.70 25.29 5.44
N LYS A 328 -3.38 26.55 5.15
CA LYS A 328 -4.30 27.45 4.47
C LYS A 328 -3.56 28.25 3.41
N PHE A 329 -3.88 27.94 2.16
CA PHE A 329 -3.44 28.71 1.01
C PHE A 329 -4.40 29.87 0.75
N TYR A 330 -3.91 31.10 0.83
CA TYR A 330 -4.64 32.31 0.53
C TYR A 330 -3.92 33.04 -0.59
N ASP A 331 -4.68 33.41 -1.62
CA ASP A 331 -4.21 34.27 -2.69
C ASP A 331 -3.59 35.56 -2.10
N PRO A 332 -2.30 35.83 -2.34
CA PRO A 332 -1.60 37.03 -1.87
C PRO A 332 -2.29 38.34 -2.29
N GLN A 333 -3.04 38.34 -3.40
CA GLN A 333 -3.73 39.51 -3.94
C GLN A 333 -5.08 39.79 -3.27
N LYS A 334 -5.63 38.84 -2.49
CA LYS A 334 -6.91 39.02 -1.80
C LYS A 334 -6.71 39.59 -0.40
N SER A 335 -7.62 40.41 0.10
CA SER A 335 -7.55 41.01 1.45
C SER A 335 -7.97 40.08 2.59
N THR A 336 -8.28 38.82 2.29
CA THR A 336 -8.72 37.84 3.29
C THR A 336 -7.59 37.48 4.24
N ASN A 337 -7.80 37.80 5.52
CA ASN A 337 -6.92 37.45 6.63
C ASN A 337 -7.32 36.11 7.25
N LEU A 338 -6.41 35.54 8.05
CA LEU A 338 -6.68 34.34 8.84
C LEU A 338 -7.99 34.50 9.65
N ASN A 339 -8.93 33.59 9.43
CA ASN A 339 -10.13 33.50 10.25
C ASN A 339 -9.75 32.96 11.63
N LYS A 340 -10.02 33.75 12.68
CA LYS A 340 -9.77 33.36 14.07
C LYS A 340 -10.51 32.07 14.45
N ILE A 341 -11.67 31.81 13.86
CA ILE A 341 -12.45 30.60 14.12
C ILE A 341 -11.67 29.36 13.68
N ASP A 342 -11.02 29.39 12.51
CA ASP A 342 -10.20 28.28 11.99
C ASP A 342 -9.04 27.95 12.94
N TRP A 343 -8.37 28.97 13.50
CA TRP A 343 -7.29 28.78 14.48
C TRP A 343 -7.80 28.15 15.79
N ILE A 344 -8.92 28.65 16.33
CA ILE A 344 -9.51 28.11 17.56
C ILE A 344 -9.95 26.67 17.36
N GLN A 345 -10.61 26.38 16.23
CA GLN A 345 -11.07 25.03 15.90
C GLN A 345 -9.88 24.07 15.81
N PHE A 346 -8.83 24.44 15.08
CA PHE A 346 -7.61 23.63 14.96
C PHE A 346 -6.99 23.33 16.32
N CYS A 347 -6.77 24.36 17.15
CA CYS A 347 -6.23 24.19 18.50
C CYS A 347 -7.10 23.27 19.37
N GLY A 348 -8.43 23.37 19.24
CA GLY A 348 -9.38 22.47 19.89
C GLY A 348 -9.19 21.03 19.44
N THR A 349 -9.13 20.80 18.13
CA THR A 349 -8.95 19.45 17.55
C THR A 349 -7.64 18.81 18.02
N VAL A 350 -6.52 19.54 18.02
CA VAL A 350 -5.21 19.01 18.46
C VAL A 350 -5.23 18.65 19.95
N LYS A 351 -5.88 19.48 20.77
CA LYS A 351 -6.03 19.26 22.22
C LYS A 351 -6.88 18.03 22.54
N GLU A 352 -7.94 17.81 21.78
CA GLU A 352 -8.90 16.71 22.00
C GLU A 352 -8.46 15.39 21.35
N SER A 353 -7.49 15.44 20.44
CA SER A 353 -6.98 14.26 19.73
C SER A 353 -6.34 13.25 20.68
N PHE A 354 -6.69 11.96 20.53
CA PHE A 354 -6.16 10.89 21.35
C PHE A 354 -4.67 10.68 21.08
N LYS A 355 -3.83 10.92 22.10
CA LYS A 355 -2.37 10.80 21.96
C LYS A 355 -1.84 9.36 21.96
N GLY A 356 -2.63 8.36 22.35
CA GLY A 356 -2.16 6.96 22.45
C GLY A 356 -0.87 6.82 23.24
N ASP A 357 0.09 6.09 22.67
CA ASP A 357 1.42 5.83 23.25
C ASP A 357 2.46 6.94 22.98
N TYR A 358 2.04 8.06 22.39
CA TYR A 358 2.92 9.19 22.09
C TYR A 358 3.07 10.11 23.32
N ALA A 359 4.20 10.80 23.40
CA ALA A 359 4.49 11.78 24.44
C ALA A 359 3.42 12.89 24.50
N GLY A 360 2.94 13.33 23.32
CA GLY A 360 1.88 14.31 23.18
C GLY A 360 1.56 14.64 21.72
N ASN A 361 0.73 15.66 21.55
CA ASN A 361 0.32 16.19 20.26
C ASN A 361 0.92 17.57 20.05
N VAL A 362 1.42 17.83 18.84
CA VAL A 362 1.88 19.15 18.39
C VAL A 362 1.00 19.59 17.24
N GLY A 363 0.54 20.84 17.25
CA GLY A 363 -0.26 21.43 16.17
C GLY A 363 0.55 22.43 15.36
N LEU A 364 0.62 22.28 14.05
CA LEU A 364 1.19 23.25 13.12
C LEU A 364 0.09 23.84 12.23
N PHE A 365 -0.21 25.12 12.41
CA PHE A 365 -1.12 25.85 11.53
C PHE A 365 -0.30 26.70 10.56
N ILE A 366 -0.22 26.27 9.30
CA ILE A 366 0.66 26.86 8.29
C ILE A 366 -0.15 27.68 7.30
N TYR A 367 0.21 28.96 7.20
CA TYR A 367 -0.57 29.96 6.49
C TYR A 367 0.32 30.77 5.52
N SER A 368 -0.15 30.95 4.29
CA SER A 368 0.63 31.50 3.17
C SER A 368 0.69 33.04 3.07
N LYS A 369 0.23 33.79 4.08
CA LYS A 369 0.50 35.24 4.17
C LYS A 369 1.21 35.62 5.45
N THR A 370 1.74 36.83 5.46
CA THR A 370 2.36 37.44 6.64
C THR A 370 1.27 37.89 7.62
N LEU A 371 1.46 37.59 8.90
CA LEU A 371 0.68 38.18 9.97
C LEU A 371 1.49 39.30 10.62
N ASP A 372 0.83 40.38 11.02
CA ASP A 372 1.51 41.34 11.88
C ASP A 372 1.85 40.68 13.22
N ARG A 373 2.99 41.07 13.79
CA ARG A 373 3.52 40.46 15.02
C ARG A 373 2.55 40.58 16.20
N GLN A 374 1.90 41.73 16.37
CA GLN A 374 0.98 41.97 17.47
C GLN A 374 -0.25 41.07 17.35
N ARG A 375 -0.79 40.90 16.15
CA ARG A 375 -1.91 40.00 15.89
C ARG A 375 -1.54 38.53 16.06
N LYS A 376 -0.35 38.13 15.62
CA LYS A 376 0.16 36.76 15.81
C LYS A 376 0.29 36.46 17.32
N GLU A 377 0.88 37.38 18.09
CA GLU A 377 0.99 37.27 19.55
C GLU A 377 -0.40 37.23 20.22
N GLU A 378 -1.34 38.09 19.80
CA GLU A 378 -2.72 38.07 20.30
C GLU A 378 -3.41 36.71 20.07
N LEU A 379 -3.32 36.16 18.85
CA LEU A 379 -3.92 34.87 18.51
C LEU A 379 -3.32 33.71 19.31
N MET A 380 -1.99 33.72 19.47
CA MET A 380 -1.27 32.70 20.21
C MET A 380 -1.54 32.79 21.73
N LEU A 381 -1.60 34.00 22.30
CA LEU A 381 -1.79 34.21 23.74
C LEU A 381 -3.26 34.05 24.19
N ALA A 382 -4.20 34.58 23.41
CA ALA A 382 -5.61 34.60 23.81
C ALA A 382 -6.36 33.32 23.43
N TYR A 383 -5.90 32.60 22.40
CA TYR A 383 -6.62 31.48 21.79
C TYR A 383 -5.75 30.25 21.48
N GLY A 384 -4.45 30.32 21.71
CA GLY A 384 -3.54 29.20 21.52
C GLY A 384 -3.69 28.14 22.63
N VAL A 385 -3.36 26.91 22.28
CA VAL A 385 -3.14 25.81 23.22
C VAL A 385 -1.62 25.56 23.30
N PRO A 386 -1.06 25.14 24.44
CA PRO A 386 0.33 24.67 24.49
C PRO A 386 0.61 23.69 23.34
N ASP A 387 1.79 23.83 22.74
CA ASP A 387 2.26 22.97 21.64
C ASP A 387 1.49 23.12 20.31
N CYS A 388 0.65 24.15 20.17
CA CYS A 388 0.14 24.61 18.87
C CYS A 388 0.88 25.86 18.38
N PHE A 389 1.33 25.84 17.14
CA PHE A 389 2.18 26.86 16.52
C PHE A 389 1.53 27.42 15.26
N LEU A 390 1.45 28.75 15.21
CA LEU A 390 1.02 29.48 14.02
C LEU A 390 2.25 29.89 13.20
N ILE A 391 2.34 29.36 11.98
CA ILE A 391 3.46 29.54 11.04
C ILE A 391 2.94 30.38 9.88
N ASP A 392 3.40 31.61 9.79
CA ASP A 392 3.04 32.54 8.73
C ASP A 392 4.05 32.49 7.57
N LEU A 393 3.88 33.35 6.57
CA LEU A 393 4.76 33.37 5.42
C LEU A 393 6.22 33.70 5.77
N ASN A 394 6.48 34.59 6.74
CA ASN A 394 7.85 34.93 7.12
C ASN A 394 8.53 33.75 7.81
N ASP A 395 7.82 33.05 8.70
CA ASP A 395 8.32 31.83 9.32
C ASP A 395 8.58 30.76 8.26
N LEU A 396 7.66 30.58 7.32
CA LEU A 396 7.79 29.60 6.25
C LEU A 396 9.01 29.89 5.36
N GLN A 397 9.22 31.14 4.96
CA GLN A 397 10.40 31.56 4.21
C GLN A 397 11.69 31.29 4.98
N TYR A 398 11.68 31.52 6.29
CA TYR A 398 12.80 31.19 7.16
C TYR A 398 13.10 29.69 7.18
N ILE A 399 12.07 28.88 7.43
CA ILE A 399 12.15 27.41 7.49
C ILE A 399 12.71 26.85 6.19
N VAL A 400 12.18 27.33 5.07
CA VAL A 400 12.64 26.98 3.73
C VAL A 400 14.11 27.31 3.55
N ARG A 401 14.51 28.56 3.83
CA ARG A 401 15.87 29.03 3.57
C ARG A 401 16.88 28.18 4.33
N LYS A 402 16.59 27.89 5.60
CA LYS A 402 17.39 27.01 6.45
C LYS A 402 17.41 25.56 5.95
N SER A 403 16.28 25.04 5.50
CA SER A 403 16.24 23.70 4.89
C SER A 403 17.11 23.63 3.62
N LEU A 404 17.12 24.69 2.80
CA LEU A 404 17.98 24.79 1.62
C LEU A 404 19.48 24.88 1.96
N GLU A 405 19.85 25.42 3.13
CA GLU A 405 21.24 25.39 3.63
C GLU A 405 21.69 23.94 3.86
N ILE A 406 20.87 23.12 4.52
CA ILE A 406 21.13 21.67 4.71
C ILE A 406 21.31 20.97 3.36
N PHE A 407 20.42 21.23 2.38
CA PHE A 407 20.53 20.62 1.05
C PHE A 407 21.80 21.03 0.30
N LYS A 408 22.25 22.28 0.41
CA LYS A 408 23.51 22.73 -0.19
C LYS A 408 24.72 22.05 0.44
N SER A 409 24.70 21.84 1.75
CA SER A 409 25.75 21.10 2.45
C SER A 409 25.82 19.65 1.96
N PHE A 410 24.68 19.00 1.71
CA PHE A 410 24.67 17.70 1.03
C PHE A 410 25.28 17.77 -0.37
N GLU A 411 24.88 18.74 -1.20
CA GLU A 411 25.44 18.96 -2.54
C GLU A 411 26.97 19.09 -2.51
N GLN A 412 27.51 19.83 -1.54
CA GLN A 412 28.95 19.96 -1.30
C GLN A 412 29.60 18.64 -0.89
N LEU A 413 28.99 17.90 0.05
CA LEU A 413 29.45 16.58 0.50
C LEU A 413 29.56 15.59 -0.66
N ALA A 414 28.65 15.64 -1.63
CA ALA A 414 28.70 14.75 -2.80
C ALA A 414 29.69 15.18 -3.88
N SER A 415 30.18 16.42 -3.84
CA SER A 415 31.15 16.97 -4.79
C SER A 415 32.61 16.88 -4.31
N ASN A 416 32.83 16.67 -3.02
CA ASN A 416 34.15 16.63 -2.39
C ASN A 416 34.58 15.21 -1.98
N ASN A 417 35.83 14.84 -2.29
CA ASN A 417 36.41 13.54 -1.94
C ASN A 417 37.25 13.52 -0.64
N SER A 418 37.23 14.55 0.22
CA SER A 418 38.05 14.52 1.45
C SER A 418 37.65 15.46 2.60
N GLU A 419 37.92 14.96 3.82
CA GLU A 419 38.21 15.59 5.13
C GLU A 419 37.20 16.55 5.80
N ASN A 420 36.33 17.26 5.09
CA ASN A 420 35.38 18.22 5.72
C ASN A 420 33.97 17.67 5.97
N ASN A 421 33.75 16.37 5.78
CA ASN A 421 32.40 15.80 5.77
C ASN A 421 31.71 15.85 7.14
N SER A 422 32.44 15.55 8.22
CA SER A 422 31.89 15.60 9.58
C SER A 422 31.48 17.02 9.99
N PHE A 423 32.24 18.04 9.59
CA PHE A 423 31.90 19.44 9.89
C PHE A 423 30.60 19.87 9.19
N LEU A 424 30.45 19.56 7.90
CA LEU A 424 29.23 19.88 7.15
C LEU A 424 27.99 19.14 7.70
N LEU A 425 28.16 17.88 8.15
CA LEU A 425 27.08 17.11 8.76
C LEU A 425 26.68 17.70 10.12
N GLN A 426 27.63 18.13 10.95
CA GLN A 426 27.34 18.86 12.20
C GLN A 426 26.64 20.19 11.97
N GLU A 427 27.00 20.92 10.91
CA GLU A 427 26.31 22.15 10.52
C GLU A 427 24.85 21.86 10.11
N CYS A 428 24.62 20.78 9.35
CA CYS A 428 23.26 20.31 9.04
C CYS A 428 22.45 19.97 10.30
N GLU A 429 23.07 19.32 11.29
CA GLU A 429 22.42 19.00 12.57
C GLU A 429 22.02 20.27 13.32
N GLN A 430 22.92 21.25 13.41
CA GLN A 430 22.64 22.52 14.06
C GLN A 430 21.49 23.29 13.38
N ILE A 431 21.48 23.32 12.04
CA ILE A 431 20.40 23.96 11.29
C ILE A 431 19.07 23.22 11.51
N ARG A 432 19.09 21.89 11.55
CA ARG A 432 17.89 21.10 11.85
C ARG A 432 17.38 21.32 13.28
N ASP A 433 18.27 21.37 14.27
CA ASP A 433 17.91 21.65 15.66
C ASP A 433 17.33 23.07 15.84
N GLU A 434 17.86 24.03 15.08
CA GLU A 434 17.33 25.37 14.97
C GLU A 434 15.89 25.35 14.42
N LEU A 435 15.66 24.62 13.32
CA LEU A 435 14.34 24.45 12.71
C LEU A 435 13.35 23.77 13.67
N LEU A 436 13.76 22.69 14.34
CA LEU A 436 12.93 22.00 15.33
C LEU A 436 12.60 22.91 16.52
N GLY A 437 13.51 23.82 16.87
CA GLY A 437 13.28 24.86 17.88
C GLY A 437 12.10 25.79 17.60
N ILE A 438 11.68 25.91 16.33
CA ILE A 438 10.49 26.69 15.94
C ILE A 438 9.20 25.98 16.38
N PHE A 439 9.22 24.64 16.44
CA PHE A 439 8.05 23.79 16.67
C PHE A 439 7.99 23.21 18.10
N PHE A 440 8.97 23.49 18.95
CA PHE A 440 9.02 23.00 20.33
C PHE A 440 9.51 24.07 21.31
N THR A 441 8.67 24.40 22.31
CA THR A 441 8.97 25.45 23.31
C THR A 441 9.85 24.98 24.46
N ARG A 442 9.90 23.67 24.75
CA ARG A 442 10.66 23.11 25.90
C ARG A 442 11.85 22.32 25.40
N GLY A 443 13.05 22.71 25.83
CA GLY A 443 14.31 22.09 25.40
C GLY A 443 14.46 20.59 25.69
N LYS A 444 13.64 19.99 26.55
CA LYS A 444 13.61 18.53 26.81
C LYS A 444 12.86 17.74 25.73
N ASP A 445 11.97 18.38 24.96
CA ASP A 445 11.13 17.74 23.93
C ASP A 445 11.85 17.69 22.57
N LYS A 446 12.98 18.41 22.44
CA LYS A 446 13.85 18.42 21.26
C LYS A 446 14.66 17.13 21.09
N PHE A 447 14.88 16.38 22.18
CA PHE A 447 15.76 15.21 22.23
C PHE A 447 15.08 13.88 21.87
N THR A 448 13.82 13.90 21.44
CA THR A 448 13.10 12.67 21.07
C THR A 448 13.15 12.36 19.58
N LEU A 449 13.85 13.19 18.81
CA LEU A 449 14.26 12.92 17.43
C LEU A 449 15.78 12.76 17.37
N ASN A 450 16.32 11.73 18.05
CA ASN A 450 17.73 11.34 17.98
C ASN A 450 18.09 10.82 16.57
N PHE A 451 18.14 11.74 15.62
CA PHE A 451 18.57 11.52 14.25
C PHE A 451 19.83 12.35 14.03
N SER A 452 20.93 11.65 13.79
CA SER A 452 22.21 12.25 13.43
C SER A 452 22.43 12.11 11.94
N PHE A 453 22.82 13.21 11.28
CA PHE A 453 23.18 13.18 9.87
C PHE A 453 24.48 12.39 9.64
N GLU A 454 25.31 12.17 10.68
CA GLU A 454 26.49 11.30 10.64
C GLU A 454 26.15 9.82 10.41
N ASN A 455 24.91 9.40 10.72
CA ASN A 455 24.44 8.03 10.46
C ASN A 455 24.01 7.79 9.00
N ILE A 456 23.92 8.84 8.19
CA ILE A 456 23.69 8.69 6.74
C ILE A 456 25.01 8.17 6.14
N GLN A 457 25.05 6.87 5.85
CA GLN A 457 26.13 6.30 5.05
C GLN A 457 26.06 6.89 3.64
N LEU A 458 26.98 7.79 3.31
CA LEU A 458 27.26 8.19 1.94
C LEU A 458 27.87 6.95 1.24
N LEU A 459 27.06 6.24 0.45
CA LEU A 459 27.49 5.11 -0.38
C LEU A 459 28.21 5.56 -1.65
#